data_AF-A0AAE3XNS2-F1
#
_entry.id   AF-A0AAE3XNS2-F1
#
_cell.length_a   1.000
_cell.length_b   1.000
_cell.length_c   1.000
_cell.angle_alpha   90.00
_cell.angle_beta   90.00
_cell.angle_gamma   90.00
#
_symmetry.space_group_name_H-M   'P 1'
#
loop_
_entity.id
_entity.type
_entity.pdbx_description
1 polymer ?
#
loop_
_entity_poly.entity_id
_entity_poly.type
_entity_poly.pdbx_seq_one_letter_code
_entity_poly.pdbx_strand_id
1 'polypeptide(L)' 'MTKVQIISPLCKVGEVVLCKVLSKSCKGKITRIKSDKEVFVKLDNISGVTKFRLKDILILNYN' A
#
# COMPACT_ATOMS: atom_id res chain seq x y z
N MET A 1 18.49 -1.45 10.61
CA MET A 1 17.27 -2.18 11.04
C MET A 1 16.06 -1.35 10.64
N THR A 2 15.34 -1.74 9.58
CA THR A 2 14.18 -0.99 9.09
C THR A 2 12.96 -1.39 9.90
N LYS A 3 12.44 -0.45 10.70
CA LYS A 3 11.31 -0.68 11.60
C LYS A 3 10.02 -0.58 10.78
N VAL A 4 9.36 -1.72 10.55
CA VAL A 4 8.10 -1.79 9.81
C VAL A 4 6.96 -1.59 10.82
N GLN A 5 6.37 -0.39 10.86
CA GLN A 5 5.19 -0.09 11.67
C GLN A 5 3.92 -0.21 10.84
N ILE A 6 2.99 -1.06 11.27
CA ILE A 6 1.63 -1.13 10.72
C ILE A 6 0.85 0.03 11.32
N ILE A 7 0.78 1.16 10.62
CA ILE A 7 -0.01 2.32 11.04
C ILE A 7 -1.35 2.27 10.29
N SER A 8 -2.42 1.88 10.98
CA SER A 8 -3.80 2.31 10.65
C SER A 8 -4.16 3.40 11.66
N PRO A 9 -4.59 4.62 11.26
CA PRO A 9 -5.64 4.86 10.26
C PRO A 9 -5.34 6.00 9.24
N LEU A 10 -4.09 6.38 9.01
CA LEU A 10 -3.74 7.54 8.17
C LEU A 10 -3.11 7.14 6.83
N CYS A 11 -3.62 6.11 6.16
CA CYS A 11 -3.28 5.92 4.74
C CYS A 11 -3.68 7.18 3.97
N LYS A 12 -2.75 7.77 3.22
CA LYS A 12 -3.02 8.94 2.36
C LYS A 12 -2.81 8.57 0.91
N VAL A 13 -3.60 9.21 0.05
CA VAL A 13 -3.35 9.17 -1.39
C VAL A 13 -1.96 9.74 -1.66
N GLY A 14 -1.15 8.98 -2.41
CA GLY A 14 0.23 9.33 -2.71
C GLY A 14 1.27 8.67 -1.81
N GLU A 15 0.88 7.96 -0.75
CA GLU A 15 1.84 7.20 0.05
C GLU A 15 2.36 5.98 -0.70
N VAL A 16 3.63 5.69 -0.48
CA VAL A 16 4.29 4.51 -1.01
C VAL A 16 4.06 3.36 -0.04
N VAL A 17 3.58 2.24 -0.57
CA VAL A 17 3.22 1.06 0.19
C VAL A 17 3.88 -0.18 -0.40
N LEU A 18 4.09 -1.17 0.46
CA LEU A 18 4.42 -2.54 0.09
C LEU A 18 3.14 -3.37 0.17
N CYS A 19 2.75 -3.98 -0.94
CA CYS A 19 1.61 -4.90 -1.02
C CYS A 19 2.12 -6.33 -1.21
N LYS A 20 1.37 -7.33 -0.76
CA LYS A 20 1.67 -8.74 -1.08
C LYS A 20 0.72 -9.23 -2.18
N VAL A 21 1.28 -9.59 -3.34
CA VAL A 21 0.54 -10.13 -4.49
C VAL A 21 1.11 -11.51 -4.82
N LEU A 22 0.28 -12.56 -4.80
CA LEU A 22 0.69 -13.92 -5.18
C LEU A 22 2.01 -14.36 -4.52
N SER A 23 2.14 -14.12 -3.22
CA SER A 23 3.34 -14.41 -2.42
C SER A 23 4.60 -13.61 -2.75
N LYS A 24 4.52 -12.61 -3.63
CA LYS A 24 5.59 -11.63 -3.87
C LYS A 24 5.25 -10.28 -3.23
N SER A 25 6.25 -9.64 -2.64
CA SER A 25 6.14 -8.26 -2.18
C SER A 25 6.30 -7.34 -3.38
N CYS A 26 5.30 -6.50 -3.62
CA CYS A 26 5.29 -5.49 -4.67
C CYS A 26 5.24 -4.11 -4.04
N LYS A 27 6.05 -3.19 -4.55
CA LYS A 27 5.97 -1.78 -4.19
C LYS A 27 4.92 -1.10 -5.06
N GLY A 28 4.19 -0.16 -4.47
CA GLY A 28 3.26 0.67 -5.20
C GLY A 28 2.93 1.95 -4.45
N LYS A 29 2.09 2.77 -5.07
CA LYS A 29 1.63 4.05 -4.55
C LYS A 29 0.11 4.06 -4.45
N ILE A 30 -0.43 4.49 -3.30
CA ILE A 30 -1.88 4.61 -3.14
C ILE A 30 -2.39 5.69 -4.09
N THR A 31 -3.34 5.35 -4.95
CA THR A 31 -3.98 6.29 -5.89
C THR A 31 -5.36 6.71 -5.44
N ARG A 32 -6.09 5.86 -4.72
CA ARG A 32 -7.43 6.16 -4.22
C ARG A 32 -7.75 5.35 -2.97
N ILE A 33 -8.45 5.96 -2.02
CA ILE A 33 -8.94 5.29 -0.81
C ILE A 33 -10.46 5.23 -0.95
N LYS A 34 -11.03 4.02 -0.85
CA LYS A 34 -12.48 3.82 -0.99
C LYS A 34 -13.16 3.78 0.38
N SER A 35 -12.50 3.20 1.37
CA SER A 35 -12.96 3.10 2.76
C SER A 35 -11.77 2.84 3.66
N ASP A 36 -11.98 2.90 4.97
CA ASP A 36 -11.10 2.40 6.04
C ASP A 36 -10.56 0.96 5.81
N LYS A 37 -11.23 0.18 4.96
CA LYS A 37 -10.87 -1.21 4.65
C LYS A 37 -10.23 -1.41 3.29
N GLU A 38 -10.38 -0.49 2.35
CA GLU A 38 -10.08 -0.72 0.93
C GLU A 38 -9.36 0.46 0.27
N VAL A 39 -8.25 0.14 -0.39
CA VAL A 39 -7.41 1.11 -1.11
C VAL A 39 -7.06 0.59 -2.50
N PHE A 40 -6.83 1.53 -3.40
CA PHE A 40 -6.33 1.28 -4.74
C PHE A 40 -4.88 1.72 -4.79
N VAL A 41 -4.03 0.82 -5.26
CA VAL A 41 -2.59 1.01 -5.34
C VAL A 41 -2.16 0.82 -6.78
N LYS A 42 -1.44 1.80 -7.32
CA LYS A 42 -0.70 1.65 -8.57
C LYS A 42 0.62 0.97 -8.24
N LEU A 43 0.82 -0.25 -8.73
CA LEU A 43 2.05 -1.00 -8.50
C LEU A 43 3.16 -0.46 -9.41
N ASP A 44 4.40 -0.41 -8.94
CA ASP A 44 5.52 0.09 -9.76
C ASP A 44 5.86 -0.90 -10.91
N ASN A 45 5.71 -2.20 -10.64
CA ASN A 45 6.08 -3.27 -11.58
C ASN A 45 4.94 -3.68 -12.53
N ILE A 46 3.75 -3.10 -12.38
CA ILE A 46 2.57 -3.43 -13.20
C ILE A 46 1.91 -2.12 -13.57
N SER A 47 1.72 -1.85 -14.86
CA SER A 47 0.99 -0.67 -15.37
C SER A 47 -0.53 -0.78 -15.14
N GLY A 48 -0.93 -1.01 -13.88
CA GLY A 48 -2.30 -1.23 -13.46
C GLY A 48 -2.52 -0.76 -12.03
N VAL A 49 -3.76 -0.36 -11.76
CA VAL A 49 -4.21 -0.04 -10.41
C VAL A 49 -4.93 -1.27 -9.86
N THR A 50 -4.45 -1.78 -8.73
CA THR A 50 -5.02 -2.96 -8.09
C THR A 50 -5.61 -2.60 -6.75
N LYS A 51 -6.74 -3.23 -6.42
CA LYS A 51 -7.44 -3.04 -5.15
C LYS A 51 -6.84 -3.94 -4.08
N PHE A 52 -6.50 -3.37 -2.94
CA PHE A 52 -6.02 -4.08 -1.75
C PHE A 52 -6.87 -3.74 -0.53
N ARG A 53 -6.87 -4.66 0.44
CA ARG A 53 -7.37 -4.31 1.78
C ARG A 53 -6.29 -3.58 2.54
N LEU A 54 -6.69 -2.62 3.36
CA LEU A 54 -5.75 -1.78 4.12
C LEU A 54 -4.88 -2.61 5.08
N LYS A 55 -5.42 -3.71 5.61
CA LYS A 55 -4.67 -4.68 6.44
C LYS A 55 -3.62 -5.51 5.69
N ASP A 56 -3.72 -5.57 4.36
CA ASP A 56 -2.87 -6.39 3.50
C ASP A 56 -1.74 -5.55 2.86
N ILE A 57 -1.63 -4.27 3.22
CA ILE A 57 -0.59 -3.33 2.76
C ILE A 57 0.23 -2.82 3.94
N LEU A 58 1.49 -2.47 3.64
CA LEU A 58 2.45 -1.92 4.58
C LEU A 58 2.89 -0.53 4.10
N ILE A 59 2.62 0.50 4.88
CA ILE A 59 3.03 1.87 4.54
C ILE A 59 4.54 2.01 4.75
N LEU A 60 5.24 2.51 3.73
CA LEU A 60 6.66 2.83 3.82
C LEU A 60 6.82 4.32 4.12
N ASN A 61 6.88 4.68 5.41
CA ASN A 61 7.27 6.03 5.81
C ASN A 61 8.79 6.16 5.80
N TYR A 62 9.31 6.96 4.87
CA TYR A 62 10.68 7.46 4.93
C TYR A 62 10.61 8.77 5.72
N ASN A 63 10.94 8.68 7.02
CA ASN A 63 11.14 9.85 7.88
C ASN A 63 12.55 10.37 7.69
#